data_AF-A0AAW8QWX8-F1
#
_entry.id   AF-A0AAW8QWX8-F1
#
_cell.length_a   1.000
_cell.length_b   1.000
_cell.length_c   1.000
_cell.angle_alpha   90.00
_cell.angle_beta   90.00
_cell.angle_gamma   90.00
#
_symmetry.space_group_name_H-M   'P 1'
#
loop_
_entity.id
_entity.type
_entity.pdbx_description
1 polymer ?
#
loop_
_entity_poly.entity_id
_entity_poly.type
_entity_poly.pdbx_seq_one_letter_code
_entity_poly.pdbx_strand_id
1 'polypeptide(L)'
;MTIHNQTQALISELGISESHFRAATGLSPQPINGDEKGFEKERFDAILSLFAMLETWFDSPKDAWEWYTEQPLIGFGNLTSSEVVIQNQDKGAFAVIEYIKSKNIGSFE
;
A
#
# COMPACT_ATOMS: atom_id res chain seq x y z
N MET A 1 8.79 -4.79 -16.90
CA MET A 1 8.88 -3.49 -16.20
C MET A 1 9.48 -3.78 -14.82
N THR A 2 10.45 -3.01 -14.36
CA THR A 2 11.07 -3.21 -13.03
C THR A 2 10.21 -2.56 -11.94
N ILE A 3 10.32 -3.06 -10.70
CA ILE A 3 9.67 -2.46 -9.51
C ILE A 3 10.00 -0.97 -9.39
N HIS A 4 11.25 -0.61 -9.70
CA HIS A 4 11.70 0.77 -9.75
C HIS A 4 10.86 1.63 -10.71
N ASN A 5 10.61 1.17 -11.94
CA ASN A 5 9.84 1.94 -12.92
C ASN A 5 8.36 2.11 -12.51
N GLN A 6 7.78 1.08 -11.86
CA GLN A 6 6.40 1.16 -11.35
C GLN A 6 6.29 2.11 -10.15
N THR A 7 7.28 2.09 -9.27
CA THR A 7 7.38 3.00 -8.12
C THR A 7 7.47 4.45 -8.61
N GLN A 8 8.35 4.74 -9.58
CA GLN A 8 8.49 6.10 -10.13
C GLN A 8 7.22 6.59 -10.84
N ALA A 9 6.51 5.71 -11.55
CA ALA A 9 5.23 6.07 -12.17
C ALA A 9 4.19 6.48 -11.12
N LEU A 10 4.00 5.67 -10.07
CA LEU A 10 3.07 5.98 -8.98
C LEU A 10 3.46 7.26 -8.23
N ILE A 11 4.75 7.43 -7.90
CA ILE A 11 5.23 8.65 -7.23
C ILE A 11 4.91 9.90 -8.06
N SER A 12 5.15 9.82 -9.38
CA SER A 12 4.86 10.91 -10.31
C SER A 12 3.36 11.19 -10.42
N GLU A 13 2.53 10.17 -10.41
CA GLU A 13 1.07 10.28 -10.50
C GLU A 13 0.46 10.85 -9.22
N LEU A 14 0.97 10.44 -8.07
CA LEU A 14 0.54 10.90 -6.74
C LEU A 14 1.08 12.29 -6.40
N GLY A 15 2.10 12.78 -7.12
CA GLY A 15 2.74 14.06 -6.84
C GLY A 15 3.48 14.10 -5.49
N ILE A 16 3.95 12.94 -5.00
CA ILE A 16 4.68 12.81 -3.74
C ILE A 16 6.18 12.60 -3.98
N SER A 17 6.98 12.61 -2.92
CA SER A 17 8.40 12.23 -3.03
C SER A 17 8.59 10.72 -2.86
N GLU A 18 9.66 10.18 -3.44
CA GLU A 18 10.04 8.78 -3.22
C GLU A 18 10.28 8.45 -1.75
N SER A 19 10.87 9.39 -0.99
CA SER A 19 11.07 9.24 0.44
C SER A 19 9.75 9.12 1.20
N HIS A 20 8.74 9.91 0.82
CA HIS A 20 7.41 9.85 1.42
C HIS A 20 6.76 8.50 1.09
N PHE A 21 6.80 8.09 -0.18
CA PHE A 21 6.23 6.81 -0.61
C PHE A 21 6.86 5.64 0.15
N ARG A 22 8.20 5.58 0.22
CA ARG A 22 8.93 4.52 0.93
C ARG A 22 8.64 4.50 2.43
N ALA A 23 8.55 5.68 3.06
CA ALA A 23 8.22 5.78 4.48
C ALA A 23 6.81 5.23 4.77
N ALA A 24 5.81 5.62 3.97
CA ALA A 24 4.43 5.20 4.15
C ALA A 24 4.20 3.71 3.82
N THR A 25 5.01 3.14 2.94
CA THR A 25 4.92 1.73 2.52
C THR A 25 5.85 0.80 3.28
N GLY A 26 6.75 1.35 4.09
CA GLY A 26 7.80 0.60 4.79
C GLY A 26 8.81 -0.08 3.86
N LEU A 27 8.95 0.36 2.60
CA LEU A 27 9.99 -0.11 1.70
C LEU A 27 11.35 0.47 2.11
N SER A 28 12.45 -0.30 2.04
CA SER A 28 13.77 0.24 2.38
C SER A 28 14.12 1.43 1.49
N PRO A 29 14.98 2.36 1.94
CA PRO A 29 15.50 3.44 1.11
C PRO A 29 16.47 2.97 0.01
N GLN A 30 16.88 1.69 0.03
CA GLN A 30 17.80 1.15 -0.96
C GLN A 30 17.06 0.81 -2.27
N PRO A 31 17.73 0.96 -3.43
CA PRO A 31 17.18 0.49 -4.68
C PRO A 31 17.01 -1.03 -4.62
N ILE A 32 15.79 -1.50 -4.90
CA ILE A 32 15.46 -2.93 -4.92
C ILE A 32 16.28 -3.57 -6.04
N ASN A 33 17.41 -4.17 -5.66
CA ASN A 33 18.23 -4.94 -6.58
C ASN A 33 17.58 -6.31 -6.74
N GLY A 34 17.56 -6.85 -7.97
CA GLY A 34 16.80 -8.06 -8.32
C GLY A 34 17.13 -9.34 -7.53
N ASP A 35 18.09 -9.28 -6.61
CA ASP A 35 18.55 -10.35 -5.73
C ASP A 35 18.06 -10.24 -4.28
N GLU A 36 17.32 -9.18 -3.89
CA GLU A 36 16.69 -9.08 -2.56
C GLU A 36 15.47 -10.02 -2.48
N LYS A 37 15.79 -11.28 -2.18
CA LYS A 37 14.86 -12.40 -2.09
C LYS A 37 13.75 -12.16 -1.05
N GLY A 38 12.51 -12.33 -1.52
CA GLY A 38 11.31 -12.56 -0.73
C GLY A 38 10.57 -11.27 -0.37
N PHE A 39 10.92 -10.69 0.77
CA PHE A 39 9.98 -9.86 1.51
C PHE A 39 9.71 -8.46 0.94
N GLU A 40 10.71 -7.77 0.39
CA GLU A 40 10.47 -6.42 -0.16
C GLU A 40 9.70 -6.46 -1.48
N LYS A 41 9.98 -7.47 -2.30
CA LYS A 41 9.21 -7.72 -3.51
C LYS A 41 7.77 -8.11 -3.18
N GLU A 42 7.57 -9.04 -2.25
CA GLU A 42 6.23 -9.46 -1.81
C GLU A 42 5.45 -8.27 -1.21
N ARG A 43 6.11 -7.42 -0.41
CA ARG A 43 5.49 -6.21 0.12
C ARG A 43 5.11 -5.24 -0.99
N PHE A 44 6.01 -4.99 -1.94
CA PHE A 44 5.73 -4.11 -3.07
C PHE A 44 4.56 -4.62 -3.91
N ASP A 45 4.55 -5.92 -4.25
CA ASP A 45 3.48 -6.55 -5.02
C ASP A 45 2.14 -6.49 -4.25
N ALA A 46 2.16 -6.63 -2.93
CA ALA A 46 0.98 -6.46 -2.07
C ALA A 46 0.49 -5.00 -2.03
N ILE A 47 1.39 -4.02 -1.93
CA ILE A 47 1.04 -2.60 -1.98
C ILE A 47 0.42 -2.24 -3.34
N LEU A 48 1.00 -2.72 -4.44
CA LEU A 48 0.40 -2.52 -5.77
C LEU A 48 -1.01 -3.13 -5.85
N SER A 49 -1.20 -4.33 -5.29
CA SER A 49 -2.50 -4.98 -5.25
C SER A 49 -3.50 -4.19 -4.40
N LEU A 50 -3.05 -3.57 -3.31
CA LEU A 50 -3.85 -2.69 -2.47
C LEU A 50 -4.25 -1.43 -3.24
N PHE A 51 -3.32 -0.74 -3.91
CA PHE A 51 -3.63 0.44 -4.72
C PHE A 51 -4.59 0.12 -5.86
N ALA A 52 -4.36 -0.97 -6.60
CA ALA A 52 -5.27 -1.40 -7.66
C ALA A 52 -6.69 -1.71 -7.14
N MET A 53 -6.82 -2.15 -5.89
CA MET A 53 -8.13 -2.34 -5.25
C MET A 53 -8.77 -1.00 -4.87
N LEU A 54 -8.00 -0.09 -4.27
CA LEU A 54 -8.47 1.23 -3.88
C LEU A 54 -8.85 2.09 -5.10
N GLU A 55 -8.15 1.97 -6.23
CA GLU A 55 -8.51 2.64 -7.49
C GLU A 55 -9.93 2.29 -7.96
N THR A 56 -10.50 1.15 -7.57
CA THR A 56 -11.90 0.84 -7.89
C THR A 56 -12.92 1.58 -7.02
N TRP A 57 -12.46 2.20 -5.92
CA TRP A 57 -13.29 2.93 -4.95
C TRP A 57 -13.16 4.44 -5.07
N PHE A 58 -12.10 4.93 -5.69
CA PHE A 58 -11.76 6.34 -5.78
C PHE A 58 -11.62 6.76 -7.24
N ASP A 59 -12.12 7.95 -7.57
CA ASP A 59 -11.98 8.54 -8.91
C ASP A 59 -10.56 9.09 -9.19
N SER A 60 -9.71 9.13 -8.15
CA SER A 60 -8.36 9.71 -8.21
C SER A 60 -7.36 8.84 -7.43
N PRO A 61 -6.18 8.55 -8.01
CA PRO A 61 -5.07 7.91 -7.29
C PRO A 61 -4.66 8.66 -6.02
N LYS A 62 -4.80 10.00 -6.02
CA LYS A 62 -4.49 10.83 -4.85
C LYS A 62 -5.45 10.56 -3.70
N ASP A 63 -6.73 10.35 -3.98
CA ASP A 63 -7.73 10.09 -2.94
C ASP A 63 -7.53 8.69 -2.35
N ALA A 64 -7.15 7.71 -3.20
CA ALA A 64 -6.74 6.40 -2.74
C ALA A 64 -5.49 6.45 -1.84
N TRP A 65 -4.52 7.30 -2.19
CA TRP A 65 -3.33 7.54 -1.36
C TRP A 65 -3.67 8.22 -0.03
N GLU A 66 -4.47 9.29 -0.03
CA GLU A 66 -4.92 9.96 1.18
C GLU A 66 -5.69 8.99 2.09
N TRP A 67 -6.55 8.15 1.52
CA TRP A 67 -7.21 7.09 2.28
C TRP A 67 -6.20 6.12 2.91
N TYR A 68 -5.19 5.69 2.15
CA TYR A 68 -4.15 4.78 2.64
C TYR A 68 -3.35 5.37 3.81
N THR A 69 -3.01 6.67 3.77
CA THR A 69 -2.16 7.31 4.79
C THR A 69 -2.93 7.92 5.95
N GLU A 70 -4.18 8.34 5.77
CA GLU A 70 -4.90 9.18 6.74
C GLU A 70 -6.15 8.52 7.32
N GLN A 71 -6.76 7.54 6.65
CA GLN A 71 -8.03 6.98 7.11
C GLN A 71 -7.81 5.86 8.14
N PRO A 72 -8.33 6.03 9.37
CA PRO A 72 -8.17 5.05 10.42
C PRO A 72 -9.03 3.81 10.17
N LEU A 73 -8.42 2.65 10.31
CA LEU A 73 -9.10 1.36 10.21
C LEU A 73 -9.52 0.88 11.60
N ILE A 74 -10.82 0.91 11.89
CA ILE A 74 -11.38 0.49 13.19
C ILE A 74 -10.94 -0.94 13.56
N GLY A 75 -10.89 -1.85 12.57
CA GLY A 75 -10.45 -3.23 12.77
C GLY A 75 -8.99 -3.40 13.21
N PHE A 76 -8.18 -2.34 13.08
CA PHE A 76 -6.79 -2.31 13.50
C PHE A 76 -6.56 -1.31 14.65
N GLY A 77 -7.59 -1.03 15.47
CA GLY A 77 -7.44 -0.12 16.61
C GLY A 77 -7.25 1.33 16.20
N ASN A 78 -7.86 1.75 15.08
CA ASN A 78 -7.75 3.08 14.47
C ASN A 78 -6.39 3.41 13.84
N LEU A 79 -5.56 2.41 13.56
CA LEU A 79 -4.38 2.59 12.73
C LEU A 79 -4.75 2.82 11.26
N THR A 80 -4.00 3.64 10.55
CA THR A 80 -4.14 3.80 9.10
C THR A 80 -3.55 2.60 8.36
N SER A 81 -3.91 2.44 7.08
CA SER A 81 -3.35 1.34 6.27
C SER A 81 -1.82 1.40 6.22
N SER A 82 -1.25 2.60 6.09
CA SER A 82 0.19 2.83 6.17
C SER A 82 0.79 2.37 7.51
N GLU A 83 0.17 2.74 8.63
CA GLU A 83 0.65 2.34 9.95
C GLU A 83 0.57 0.82 10.16
N VAL A 84 -0.48 0.17 9.68
CA VAL A 84 -0.63 -1.30 9.73
C VAL A 84 0.46 -1.98 8.91
N VAL A 85 0.75 -1.47 7.70
CA VAL A 85 1.83 -1.96 6.84
C VAL A 85 3.20 -1.82 7.52
N ILE A 86 3.47 -0.67 8.14
CA ILE A 86 4.73 -0.41 8.84
C ILE A 86 4.88 -1.33 10.07
N GLN A 87 3.83 -1.45 10.89
CA GLN A 87 3.89 -2.21 12.15
C GLN A 87 3.97 -3.73 11.93
N ASN A 88 3.30 -4.24 10.90
CA ASN A 88 3.19 -5.69 10.64
C ASN A 88 4.07 -6.18 9.49
N GLN A 89 5.06 -5.37 9.08
CA GLN A 89 6.10 -5.69 8.12
C GLN A 89 5.59 -6.43 6.87
N ASP A 90 5.93 -7.71 6.71
CA ASP A 90 5.60 -8.57 5.57
C ASP A 90 4.10 -8.88 5.46
N LYS A 91 3.38 -8.88 6.58
CA LYS A 91 1.96 -9.26 6.63
C LYS A 91 1.01 -8.08 6.64
N GLY A 92 1.50 -6.87 6.90
CA GLY A 92 0.64 -5.70 7.08
C GLY A 92 -0.18 -5.38 5.84
N ALA A 93 0.44 -5.40 4.65
CA ALA A 93 -0.28 -5.14 3.39
C ALA A 93 -1.36 -6.20 3.13
N PHE A 94 -1.05 -7.49 3.34
CA PHE A 94 -2.03 -8.57 3.21
C PHE A 94 -3.16 -8.45 4.23
N ALA A 95 -2.86 -8.08 5.48
CA ALA A 95 -3.88 -7.87 6.52
C ALA A 95 -4.84 -6.73 6.15
N VAL A 96 -4.33 -5.62 5.61
CA VAL A 96 -5.16 -4.52 5.12
C VAL A 96 -6.04 -4.98 3.95
N ILE A 97 -5.48 -5.73 2.99
CA ILE A 97 -6.23 -6.29 1.85
C ILE A 97 -7.37 -7.19 2.34
N GLU A 98 -7.10 -8.12 3.26
CA GLU A 98 -8.11 -9.03 3.78
C GLU A 98 -9.18 -8.29 4.59
N TYR A 99 -8.80 -7.27 5.37
CA TYR A 99 -9.75 -6.40 6.04
C TYR A 99 -10.68 -5.69 5.05
N ILE A 100 -10.12 -5.07 4.01
CA ILE A 100 -10.88 -4.40 2.94
C ILE A 100 -11.84 -5.37 2.26
N LYS A 101 -11.36 -6.57 1.87
CA LYS A 101 -12.21 -7.61 1.28
C LYS A 101 -13.35 -8.02 2.22
N SER A 102 -13.06 -8.22 3.51
CA SER A 102 -14.08 -8.60 4.50
C SER A 102 -15.17 -7.53 4.64
N LYS A 103 -14.81 -6.25 4.50
CA LYS A 103 -15.77 -5.13 4.50
C LYS A 103 -16.58 -5.04 3.21
N ASN A 104 -15.97 -5.31 2.05
CA ASN A 104 -16.70 -5.38 0.79
C ASN A 104 -17.68 -6.55 0.72
N ILE A 105 -17.30 -7.71 1.27
CA ILE A 105 -18.18 -8.89 1.32
C ILE A 105 -19.34 -8.66 2.31
N GLY A 106 -19.12 -7.86 3.36
CA GLY A 106 -20.14 -7.46 4.32
C GLY A 106 -21.19 -6.46 3.82
N SER A 107 -21.04 -5.93 2.60
CA SER A 107 -22.06 -5.10 1.93
C SER A 107 -23.04 -5.92 1.08
N PHE A 108 -22.93 -7.25 1.12
CA PHE A 108 -23.86 -8.20 0.50
C PHE A 108 -24.80 -8.79 1.57
N GLU A 109 -25.67 -7.96 2.14
CA GLU A 109 -26.95 -8.40 2.72
C GLU A 109 -28.06 -7.41 2.38
#